data_AF-A0A5P9NEV1-F1
#
_entry.id   AF-A0A5P9NEV1-F1
#
_cell.length_a   1.000
_cell.length_b   1.000
_cell.length_c   1.000
_cell.angle_alpha   90.00
_cell.angle_beta   90.00
_cell.angle_gamma   90.00
#
_symmetry.space_group_name_H-M   'P 1'
#
loop_
_entity.id
_entity.type
_entity.pdbx_description
1 polymer ?
#
loop_
_entity_poly.entity_id
_entity_poly.type
_entity_poly.pdbx_seq_one_letter_code
_entity_poly.pdbx_strand_id
1 'polypeptide(L)'
;MTKYLNLLGACLVCSTLAGCFQTELGGPVAGAEITITDLRTGELVEMRSSGTLEEFFAAKSRLKWDQLDDLGKMINLGNFEADDPLYTRNRWYLVTATGGADMDRDSDGTVDAPFVDVSGSWHALMTGRQLQDGGYMISALTEALYQRVLADIDSLNDQQLQSLLNQQTRLLLPDINEDGSVNYLDTLAWTVLLSRDAYLRDFGAVTALSEGIRQGEAPATIRTLAEEIFTDPAPDALAFFSSKISGPIVQARCVTCHDAGGIAPSSGARLILAGNNTNNFMAINDQAFRGLGDRLSSSQDLSDYVTGKASNQIRHGGGTRLAPGSQEFRDMTTYLNLIE
;
A
#
# COMPACT_ATOMS: atom_id res chain seq x y z
N MET A 1 1.92 -23.03 -9.69
CA MET A 1 3.14 -22.24 -9.94
C MET A 1 3.19 -21.55 -11.31
N THR A 2 2.29 -21.85 -12.26
CA THR A 2 2.27 -21.20 -13.59
C THR A 2 1.17 -20.14 -13.76
N LYS A 3 0.45 -19.78 -12.70
CA LYS A 3 -0.59 -18.73 -12.71
C LYS A 3 -0.13 -17.36 -12.22
N TYR A 4 0.94 -17.29 -11.44
CA TYR A 4 1.43 -16.03 -10.85
C TYR A 4 2.49 -15.33 -11.70
N LEU A 5 3.11 -16.03 -12.66
CA LEU A 5 4.12 -15.45 -13.55
C LEU A 5 3.52 -14.54 -14.65
N ASN A 6 2.19 -14.47 -14.76
CA ASN A 6 1.48 -13.56 -15.65
C ASN A 6 0.84 -12.36 -14.93
N LEU A 7 0.90 -12.27 -13.59
CA LEU A 7 0.36 -11.11 -12.85
C LEU A 7 1.31 -9.91 -12.83
N LEU A 8 2.61 -10.11 -13.07
CA LEU A 8 3.58 -9.04 -13.33
C LEU A 8 3.28 -8.24 -14.62
N GLY A 9 2.29 -8.67 -15.41
CA GLY A 9 1.79 -7.96 -16.60
C GLY A 9 0.45 -7.25 -16.40
N ALA A 10 -0.18 -7.31 -15.22
CA ALA A 10 -1.51 -6.71 -14.99
C ALA A 10 -1.46 -5.27 -14.45
N CYS A 11 -0.29 -4.79 -14.02
CA CYS A 11 -0.05 -3.37 -13.75
C CYS A 11 0.04 -2.54 -15.06
N LEU A 12 0.19 -3.19 -16.21
CA LEU A 12 0.86 -2.64 -17.40
C LEU A 12 0.14 -1.51 -18.18
N VAL A 13 -1.13 -1.20 -17.92
CA VAL A 13 -1.80 -0.11 -18.67
C VAL A 13 -1.52 1.27 -18.08
N CYS A 14 -1.40 1.39 -16.74
CA CYS A 14 -1.03 2.64 -16.07
C CYS A 14 0.44 2.65 -15.61
N SER A 15 1.07 1.47 -15.51
CA SER A 15 2.47 1.25 -15.12
C SER A 15 3.50 1.53 -16.23
N THR A 16 3.06 1.81 -17.46
CA THR A 16 3.96 2.10 -18.61
C THR A 16 3.84 3.51 -19.18
N LEU A 17 2.89 4.32 -18.68
CA LEU A 17 2.69 5.70 -19.10
C LEU A 17 2.91 6.60 -17.89
N ALA A 18 4.02 7.36 -17.92
CA ALA A 18 4.31 8.36 -16.89
C ALA A 18 3.11 9.32 -16.74
N GLY A 19 2.76 9.65 -15.49
CA GLY A 19 1.64 10.55 -15.20
C GLY A 19 0.23 9.95 -15.31
N CYS A 20 0.07 8.63 -15.48
CA CYS A 20 -1.25 7.97 -15.43
C CYS A 20 -1.66 7.68 -13.98
N PHE A 21 -2.92 7.92 -13.62
CA PHE A 21 -3.50 7.65 -12.31
C PHE A 21 -4.86 6.99 -12.47
N GLN A 22 -5.32 6.27 -11.45
CA GLN A 22 -6.69 5.75 -11.38
C GLN A 22 -7.36 6.20 -10.10
N THR A 23 -8.61 6.61 -10.18
CA THR A 23 -9.40 6.90 -8.99
C THR A 23 -10.33 5.74 -8.68
N GLU A 24 -10.37 5.29 -7.42
CA GLU A 24 -10.99 4.03 -7.02
C GLU A 24 -11.75 4.13 -5.69
N LEU A 25 -12.85 3.38 -5.55
CA LEU A 25 -13.55 3.14 -4.28
C LEU A 25 -13.83 1.64 -4.11
N GLY A 26 -14.98 1.15 -4.61
CA GLY A 26 -15.23 -0.29 -4.75
C GLY A 26 -14.48 -0.87 -5.95
N GLY A 27 -14.47 -0.11 -7.04
CA GLY A 27 -13.56 -0.24 -8.18
C GLY A 27 -13.26 1.13 -8.77
N PRO A 28 -12.88 1.22 -10.06
CA PRO A 28 -12.59 2.48 -10.72
C PRO A 28 -13.81 3.40 -10.71
N VAL A 29 -13.59 4.68 -10.40
CA VAL A 29 -14.63 5.70 -10.45
C VAL A 29 -14.49 6.50 -11.74
N ALA A 30 -15.42 6.30 -12.67
CA ALA A 30 -15.43 6.93 -13.98
C ALA A 30 -16.10 8.32 -13.92
N GLY A 31 -15.55 9.32 -14.62
CA GLY A 31 -16.13 10.66 -14.70
C GLY A 31 -16.03 11.51 -13.44
N ALA A 32 -15.14 11.16 -12.50
CA ALA A 32 -14.87 11.98 -11.33
C ALA A 32 -14.12 13.27 -11.75
N GLU A 33 -14.45 14.40 -11.12
CA GLU A 33 -13.65 15.61 -11.23
C GLU A 33 -12.41 15.46 -10.34
N ILE A 34 -11.24 15.74 -10.91
CA ILE A 34 -9.97 15.70 -10.21
C ILE A 34 -9.42 17.11 -10.12
N THR A 35 -9.10 17.56 -8.91
CA THR A 35 -8.37 18.81 -8.67
C THR A 35 -7.05 18.51 -7.97
N ILE A 36 -6.00 19.21 -8.39
CA ILE A 36 -4.67 19.12 -7.80
C ILE A 36 -4.33 20.50 -7.28
N THR A 37 -4.18 20.62 -5.96
CA THR A 37 -3.82 21.87 -5.30
C THR A 37 -2.49 21.73 -4.59
N ASP A 38 -1.74 22.83 -4.50
CA ASP A 38 -0.59 22.85 -3.62
C ASP A 38 -1.04 22.65 -2.16
N LEU A 39 -0.43 21.70 -1.46
CA LEU A 39 -0.86 21.30 -0.12
C LEU A 39 -0.82 22.46 0.89
N ARG A 40 0.17 23.37 0.75
CA ARG A 40 0.46 24.40 1.76
C ARG A 40 -0.27 25.71 1.49
N THR A 41 -0.41 26.09 0.22
CA THR A 41 -1.02 27.35 -0.19
C THR A 41 -2.48 27.20 -0.61
N GLY A 42 -2.92 25.98 -0.93
CA GLY A 42 -4.25 25.71 -1.50
C GLY A 42 -4.41 26.22 -2.92
N GLU A 43 -3.34 26.68 -3.57
CA GLU A 43 -3.37 27.15 -4.95
C GLU A 43 -3.74 26.00 -5.89
N LEU A 44 -4.78 26.19 -6.70
CA LEU A 44 -5.16 25.25 -7.75
C LEU A 44 -4.08 25.21 -8.83
N VAL A 45 -3.54 24.03 -9.08
CA VAL A 45 -2.51 23.79 -10.09
C VAL A 45 -3.15 23.23 -11.35
N GLU A 46 -3.95 22.17 -11.19
CA GLU A 46 -4.53 21.44 -12.32
C GLU A 46 -5.96 20.98 -11.99
N MET A 47 -6.81 20.92 -13.01
CA MET A 47 -8.15 20.35 -12.97
C MET A 47 -8.36 19.45 -14.20
N ARG A 48 -8.90 18.25 -13.96
CA ARG A 48 -9.14 17.20 -14.97
C ARG A 48 -10.39 16.41 -14.60
N SER A 49 -10.71 15.42 -15.43
CA SER A 49 -11.74 14.43 -15.12
C SER A 49 -11.18 13.03 -15.38
N SER A 50 -11.63 12.05 -14.59
CA SER A 50 -11.33 10.65 -14.84
C SER A 50 -12.11 10.12 -16.02
N GLY A 51 -11.47 9.23 -16.79
CA GLY A 51 -11.98 8.70 -18.03
C GLY A 51 -13.30 7.96 -17.85
N THR A 52 -14.23 8.22 -18.77
CA THR A 52 -15.56 7.62 -18.79
C THR A 52 -15.66 6.42 -19.72
N LEU A 53 -16.69 5.59 -19.51
CA LEU A 53 -17.02 4.52 -20.45
C LEU A 53 -17.39 5.06 -21.85
N GLU A 54 -18.03 6.22 -21.91
CA GLU A 54 -18.39 6.89 -23.17
C GLU A 54 -17.15 7.31 -23.95
N GLU A 55 -16.15 7.89 -23.29
CA GLU A 55 -14.86 8.23 -23.90
C GLU A 55 -14.11 6.99 -24.38
N PHE A 56 -14.14 5.89 -23.61
CA PHE A 56 -13.58 4.62 -24.07
C PHE A 56 -14.27 4.15 -25.36
N PHE A 57 -15.60 4.16 -25.41
CA PHE A 57 -16.34 3.78 -26.62
C PHE A 57 -16.03 4.68 -27.80
N ALA A 58 -15.91 5.99 -27.58
CA ALA A 58 -15.53 6.93 -28.62
C ALA A 58 -14.11 6.66 -29.16
N ALA A 59 -13.16 6.33 -28.29
CA ALA A 59 -11.77 6.09 -28.66
C ALA A 59 -11.51 4.70 -29.26
N LYS A 60 -12.23 3.66 -28.83
CA LYS A 60 -11.93 2.25 -29.15
C LYS A 60 -13.09 1.45 -29.77
N SER A 61 -14.34 1.80 -29.49
CA SER A 61 -15.60 1.07 -29.79
C SER A 61 -16.12 0.11 -28.71
N ARG A 62 -17.45 -0.04 -28.69
CA ARG A 62 -18.16 -1.04 -27.87
C ARG A 62 -17.80 -2.48 -28.21
N LEU A 63 -17.53 -2.79 -29.48
CA LEU A 63 -17.08 -4.13 -29.86
C LEU A 63 -15.75 -4.48 -29.18
N LYS A 64 -14.84 -3.51 -29.05
CA LYS A 64 -13.57 -3.72 -28.36
C LYS A 64 -13.78 -3.94 -26.87
N TRP A 65 -14.69 -3.19 -26.26
CA TRP A 65 -15.08 -3.36 -24.86
C TRP A 65 -15.65 -4.75 -24.56
N ASP A 66 -16.58 -5.22 -25.41
CA ASP A 66 -17.23 -6.52 -25.25
C ASP A 66 -16.24 -7.70 -25.39
N GLN A 67 -15.04 -7.46 -25.92
CA GLN A 67 -13.94 -8.43 -26.04
C GLN A 67 -12.97 -8.45 -24.86
N LEU A 68 -13.04 -7.45 -23.97
CA LEU A 68 -12.20 -7.40 -22.78
C LEU A 68 -12.74 -8.37 -21.71
N ASP A 69 -11.83 -9.00 -20.99
CA ASP A 69 -12.18 -9.65 -19.72
C ASP A 69 -12.49 -8.59 -18.65
N ASP A 70 -12.96 -9.02 -17.49
CA ASP A 70 -13.43 -8.09 -16.47
C ASP A 70 -12.30 -7.19 -15.95
N LEU A 71 -11.12 -7.76 -15.68
CA LEU A 71 -9.93 -6.96 -15.37
C LEU A 71 -9.60 -5.97 -16.49
N GLY A 72 -9.62 -6.40 -17.76
CA GLY A 72 -9.37 -5.54 -18.91
C GLY A 72 -10.34 -4.38 -19.02
N LYS A 73 -11.61 -4.58 -18.65
CA LYS A 73 -12.59 -3.48 -18.56
C LYS A 73 -12.23 -2.51 -17.44
N MET A 74 -11.93 -3.02 -16.26
CA MET A 74 -11.66 -2.23 -15.06
C MET A 74 -10.44 -1.33 -15.22
N ILE A 75 -9.32 -1.85 -15.74
CA ILE A 75 -8.09 -1.06 -15.93
C ILE A 75 -8.23 0.06 -16.97
N ASN A 76 -9.31 0.12 -17.75
CA ASN A 76 -9.54 1.16 -18.75
C ASN A 76 -10.49 2.27 -18.26
N LEU A 77 -11.04 2.18 -17.05
CA LEU A 77 -12.00 3.12 -16.49
C LEU A 77 -11.38 3.98 -15.39
N GLY A 78 -11.90 5.18 -15.14
CA GLY A 78 -11.48 6.00 -13.99
C GLY A 78 -10.02 6.47 -14.05
N ASN A 79 -9.35 6.32 -15.21
CA ASN A 79 -7.99 6.77 -15.40
C ASN A 79 -7.94 8.26 -15.73
N PHE A 80 -6.93 8.97 -15.27
CA PHE A 80 -6.62 10.32 -15.72
C PHE A 80 -5.11 10.51 -15.82
N GLU A 81 -4.70 11.52 -16.58
CA GLU A 81 -3.30 11.91 -16.70
C GLU A 81 -3.08 13.24 -15.96
N ALA A 82 -2.01 13.30 -15.17
CA ALA A 82 -1.48 14.55 -14.61
C ALA A 82 -0.06 14.72 -15.14
N ASP A 83 0.15 15.73 -15.98
CA ASP A 83 1.40 15.92 -16.72
C ASP A 83 1.92 17.36 -16.65
N ASP A 84 1.43 18.18 -15.71
CA ASP A 84 1.87 19.57 -15.59
C ASP A 84 3.40 19.66 -15.35
N PRO A 85 4.17 20.26 -16.29
CA PRO A 85 5.61 20.38 -16.15
C PRO A 85 6.03 21.28 -14.97
N LEU A 86 5.09 22.02 -14.36
CA LEU A 86 5.31 22.92 -13.23
C LEU A 86 5.32 22.19 -11.87
N TYR A 87 5.01 20.89 -11.83
CA TYR A 87 5.14 20.12 -10.60
C TYR A 87 6.56 20.20 -10.04
N THR A 88 6.69 20.81 -8.87
CA THR A 88 7.96 20.90 -8.17
C THR A 88 8.20 19.57 -7.45
N ARG A 89 9.25 18.84 -7.83
CA ARG A 89 9.46 17.43 -7.43
C ARG A 89 9.29 17.14 -5.94
N ASN A 90 9.76 18.03 -5.07
CA ASN A 90 9.74 17.83 -3.61
C ASN A 90 8.59 18.56 -2.91
N ARG A 91 7.72 19.25 -3.66
CA ARG A 91 6.57 19.96 -3.12
C ARG A 91 5.40 18.98 -2.98
N TRP A 92 4.63 19.11 -1.91
CA TRP A 92 3.44 18.29 -1.67
C TRP A 92 2.19 18.95 -2.25
N TYR A 93 1.32 18.11 -2.78
CA TYR A 93 0.05 18.46 -3.40
C TYR A 93 -1.07 17.61 -2.79
N LEU A 94 -2.25 18.20 -2.72
CA LEU A 94 -3.50 17.51 -2.42
C LEU A 94 -4.19 17.20 -3.74
N VAL A 95 -4.41 15.92 -4.00
CA VAL A 95 -5.22 15.43 -5.10
C VAL A 95 -6.60 15.11 -4.55
N THR A 96 -7.63 15.78 -5.05
CA THR A 96 -9.02 15.58 -4.64
C THR A 96 -9.81 15.04 -5.83
N ALA A 97 -10.42 13.87 -5.65
CA ALA A 97 -11.42 13.33 -6.56
C ALA A 97 -12.83 13.60 -5.99
N THR A 98 -13.78 13.98 -6.84
CA THR A 98 -15.18 14.24 -6.45
C THR A 98 -16.13 13.78 -7.54
N GLY A 99 -17.28 13.23 -7.16
CA GLY A 99 -18.29 12.86 -8.15
C GLY A 99 -17.94 11.59 -8.94
N GLY A 100 -18.56 11.45 -10.12
CA GLY A 100 -18.39 10.30 -11.00
C GLY A 100 -19.29 9.12 -10.61
N ALA A 101 -19.00 7.96 -11.17
CA ALA A 101 -19.72 6.72 -10.89
C ALA A 101 -18.75 5.57 -10.59
N ASP A 102 -18.96 4.90 -9.46
CA ASP A 102 -18.24 3.69 -9.09
C ASP A 102 -18.72 2.52 -9.96
N MET A 103 -17.76 1.90 -10.63
CA MET A 103 -18.01 0.92 -11.68
C MET A 103 -18.03 -0.52 -11.16
N ASP A 104 -17.67 -0.76 -9.90
CA ASP A 104 -17.68 -2.08 -9.23
C ASP A 104 -17.88 -1.85 -7.73
N ARG A 105 -19.13 -1.60 -7.34
CA ARG A 105 -19.45 -1.15 -5.98
C ARG A 105 -19.07 -2.17 -4.92
N ASP A 106 -19.24 -3.46 -5.22
CA ASP A 106 -19.04 -4.55 -4.28
C ASP A 106 -17.63 -5.16 -4.31
N SER A 107 -16.75 -4.61 -5.16
CA SER A 107 -15.35 -4.99 -5.28
C SER A 107 -15.18 -6.47 -5.67
N ASP A 108 -16.08 -6.99 -6.51
CA ASP A 108 -16.03 -8.37 -6.99
C ASP A 108 -15.16 -8.54 -8.25
N GLY A 109 -14.66 -7.42 -8.79
CA GLY A 109 -13.80 -7.37 -9.97
C GLY A 109 -14.57 -7.34 -11.28
N THR A 110 -15.90 -7.19 -11.24
CA THR A 110 -16.80 -7.13 -12.39
C THR A 110 -17.42 -5.74 -12.50
N VAL A 111 -17.58 -5.25 -13.73
CA VAL A 111 -18.28 -3.97 -13.94
C VAL A 111 -19.77 -4.13 -13.63
N ASP A 112 -20.27 -3.34 -12.69
CA ASP A 112 -21.66 -3.30 -12.27
C ASP A 112 -22.56 -2.56 -13.27
N ALA A 113 -23.82 -2.97 -13.38
CA ALA A 113 -24.84 -2.18 -14.05
C ALA A 113 -26.18 -2.32 -13.30
N PRO A 114 -26.83 -1.21 -12.88
CA PRO A 114 -26.46 0.19 -13.11
C PRO A 114 -25.23 0.64 -12.30
N PHE A 115 -24.46 1.59 -12.84
CA PHE A 115 -23.35 2.23 -12.13
C PHE A 115 -23.88 3.05 -10.94
N VAL A 116 -23.06 3.22 -9.91
CA VAL A 116 -23.45 3.90 -8.68
C VAL A 116 -22.76 5.25 -8.59
N ASP A 117 -23.54 6.32 -8.62
CA ASP A 117 -23.01 7.69 -8.50
C ASP A 117 -22.29 7.89 -7.17
N VAL A 118 -21.19 8.61 -7.21
CA VAL A 118 -20.42 9.02 -6.04
C VAL A 118 -20.79 10.47 -5.71
N SER A 119 -21.28 10.74 -4.51
CA SER A 119 -21.71 12.08 -4.09
C SER A 119 -20.67 12.81 -3.23
N GLY A 120 -19.65 12.11 -2.74
CA GLY A 120 -18.60 12.66 -1.90
C GLY A 120 -17.30 12.96 -2.63
N SER A 121 -16.29 13.31 -1.83
CA SER A 121 -14.92 13.57 -2.26
C SER A 121 -13.96 12.67 -1.49
N TRP A 122 -12.84 12.31 -2.12
CA TRP A 122 -11.77 11.53 -1.51
C TRP A 122 -10.41 12.00 -2.04
N HIS A 123 -9.37 11.73 -1.25
CA HIS A 123 -8.12 12.44 -1.38
C HIS A 123 -6.90 11.52 -1.42
N ALA A 124 -5.83 12.04 -2.02
CA ALA A 124 -4.48 11.53 -1.86
C ALA A 124 -3.52 12.70 -1.66
N LEU A 125 -2.46 12.46 -0.90
CA LEU A 125 -1.34 13.39 -0.78
C LEU A 125 -0.24 12.90 -1.71
N MET A 126 0.31 13.76 -2.56
CA MET A 126 1.37 13.35 -3.47
C MET A 126 2.43 14.44 -3.59
N THR A 127 3.69 14.05 -3.68
CA THR A 127 4.78 14.93 -4.07
C THR A 127 4.71 15.19 -5.57
N GLY A 128 5.26 16.31 -6.03
CA GLY A 128 5.35 16.61 -7.46
C GLY A 128 6.11 15.54 -8.25
N ARG A 129 7.05 14.83 -7.62
CA ARG A 129 7.70 13.67 -8.22
C ARG A 129 6.73 12.52 -8.45
N GLN A 130 5.90 12.18 -7.46
CA GLN A 130 4.90 11.13 -7.62
C GLN A 130 3.87 11.49 -8.70
N LEU A 131 3.46 12.77 -8.77
CA LEU A 131 2.59 13.27 -9.84
C LEU A 131 3.22 13.11 -11.24
N GLN A 132 4.52 13.37 -11.36
CA GLN A 132 5.25 13.19 -12.63
C GLN A 132 5.50 11.71 -12.98
N ASP A 133 5.79 10.88 -11.98
CA ASP A 133 6.11 9.47 -12.19
C ASP A 133 4.84 8.68 -12.60
N GLY A 134 3.67 8.99 -12.01
CA GLY A 134 2.41 8.28 -12.25
C GLY A 134 2.40 6.84 -11.71
N GLY A 135 1.38 6.08 -12.10
CA GLY A 135 1.13 4.70 -11.68
C GLY A 135 0.48 4.56 -10.30
N TYR A 136 -0.23 5.58 -9.84
CA TYR A 136 -0.78 5.64 -8.48
C TYR A 136 -2.30 5.81 -8.45
N MET A 137 -2.89 5.43 -7.32
CA MET A 137 -4.32 5.41 -7.11
C MET A 137 -4.74 6.52 -6.13
N ILE A 138 -5.94 7.06 -6.34
CA ILE A 138 -6.68 7.83 -5.34
C ILE A 138 -7.81 6.95 -4.85
N SER A 139 -7.66 6.40 -3.65
CA SER A 139 -8.45 5.29 -3.14
C SER A 139 -9.02 5.55 -1.74
N ALA A 140 -9.85 4.62 -1.25
CA ALA A 140 -10.31 4.67 0.13
C ALA A 140 -9.16 4.61 1.15
N LEU A 141 -8.03 3.95 0.83
CA LEU A 141 -6.87 3.94 1.72
C LEU A 141 -6.10 5.26 1.73
N THR A 142 -6.00 5.94 0.57
CA THR A 142 -5.39 7.27 0.53
C THR A 142 -6.26 8.29 1.28
N GLU A 143 -7.59 8.15 1.19
CA GLU A 143 -8.53 8.97 1.97
C GLU A 143 -8.40 8.73 3.47
N ALA A 144 -8.32 7.46 3.90
CA ALA A 144 -8.16 7.13 5.30
C ALA A 144 -6.89 7.76 5.90
N LEU A 145 -5.77 7.70 5.16
CA LEU A 145 -4.52 8.34 5.55
C LEU A 145 -4.58 9.86 5.51
N TYR A 146 -5.27 10.45 4.53
CA TYR A 146 -5.51 11.89 4.50
C TYR A 146 -6.29 12.36 5.74
N GLN A 147 -7.39 11.71 6.07
CA GLN A 147 -8.18 12.01 7.27
C GLN A 147 -7.35 11.88 8.56
N ARG A 148 -6.43 10.90 8.59
CA ARG A 148 -5.54 10.67 9.74
C ARG A 148 -4.58 11.81 10.02
N VAL A 149 -4.14 12.52 8.97
CA VAL A 149 -3.18 13.62 9.08
C VAL A 149 -3.84 14.99 8.97
N LEU A 150 -5.11 15.07 8.56
CA LEU A 150 -5.81 16.31 8.20
C LEU A 150 -5.67 17.41 9.25
N ALA A 151 -5.85 17.09 10.53
CA ALA A 151 -5.77 18.06 11.61
C ALA A 151 -4.35 18.60 11.86
N ASP A 152 -3.33 17.84 11.45
CA ASP A 152 -1.92 18.11 11.74
C ASP A 152 -1.17 18.66 10.52
N ILE A 153 -1.71 18.58 9.30
CA ILE A 153 -1.05 18.99 8.04
C ILE A 153 -0.33 20.33 8.22
N ASP A 154 -1.02 21.38 8.67
CA ASP A 154 -0.46 22.73 8.78
C ASP A 154 0.68 22.85 9.79
N SER A 155 0.75 21.94 10.76
CA SER A 155 1.76 21.94 11.82
C SER A 155 2.99 21.08 11.49
N LEU A 156 2.82 20.08 10.64
CA LEU A 156 3.88 19.14 10.26
C LEU A 156 4.70 19.71 9.10
N ASN A 157 6.02 19.65 9.19
CA ASN A 157 6.85 19.81 8.00
C ASN A 157 6.76 18.57 7.10
N ASP A 158 7.26 18.68 5.87
CA ASP A 158 7.13 17.62 4.85
C ASP A 158 7.76 16.28 5.27
N GLN A 159 8.87 16.31 6.00
CA GLN A 159 9.52 15.09 6.51
C GLN A 159 8.68 14.43 7.60
N GLN A 160 8.07 15.23 8.50
CA GLN A 160 7.20 14.71 9.55
C GLN A 160 5.91 14.14 8.95
N LEU A 161 5.31 14.83 7.98
CA LEU A 161 4.13 14.34 7.25
C LEU A 161 4.43 13.01 6.56
N GLN A 162 5.55 12.92 5.83
CA GLN A 162 5.96 11.68 5.17
C GLN A 162 6.18 10.55 6.18
N SER A 163 6.83 10.84 7.30
CA SER A 163 7.10 9.84 8.35
C SER A 163 5.79 9.31 8.96
N LEU A 164 4.82 10.20 9.22
CA LEU A 164 3.52 9.81 9.75
C LEU A 164 2.75 8.93 8.75
N LEU A 165 2.70 9.33 7.46
CA LEU A 165 2.06 8.54 6.41
C LEU A 165 2.71 7.15 6.26
N ASN A 166 4.05 7.08 6.28
CA ASN A 166 4.78 5.81 6.23
C ASN A 166 4.43 4.93 7.43
N GLN A 167 4.44 5.49 8.64
CA GLN A 167 4.10 4.75 9.87
C GLN A 167 2.67 4.20 9.82
N GLN A 168 1.69 5.01 9.39
CA GLN A 168 0.31 4.56 9.28
C GLN A 168 0.13 3.52 8.16
N THR A 169 0.90 3.59 7.07
CA THR A 169 0.84 2.61 5.97
C THR A 169 1.27 1.21 6.43
N ARG A 170 2.32 1.11 7.24
CA ARG A 170 2.83 -0.15 7.81
C ARG A 170 1.80 -0.92 8.63
N LEU A 171 0.79 -0.22 9.13
CA LEU A 171 -0.31 -0.81 9.89
C LEU A 171 -1.36 -1.49 8.98
N LEU A 172 -1.41 -1.12 7.70
CA LEU A 172 -2.48 -1.49 6.77
C LEU A 172 -2.00 -2.46 5.68
N LEU A 173 -0.77 -2.31 5.22
CA LEU A 173 -0.28 -2.95 3.99
C LEU A 173 1.09 -3.63 4.19
N PRO A 174 1.36 -4.72 3.45
CA PRO A 174 2.71 -5.20 3.18
C PRO A 174 3.37 -4.31 2.11
N ASP A 175 4.56 -4.72 1.64
CA ASP A 175 5.25 -4.10 0.51
C ASP A 175 4.51 -4.46 -0.78
N ILE A 176 3.73 -3.51 -1.29
CA ILE A 176 2.83 -3.62 -2.44
C ILE A 176 3.59 -3.31 -3.74
N ASN A 177 4.46 -2.31 -3.73
CA ASN A 177 5.19 -1.88 -4.92
C ASN A 177 6.48 -2.69 -5.17
N GLU A 178 6.81 -3.61 -4.26
CA GLU A 178 7.99 -4.48 -4.29
C GLU A 178 9.33 -3.73 -4.28
N ASP A 179 9.36 -2.50 -3.74
CA ASP A 179 10.58 -1.70 -3.63
C ASP A 179 11.47 -2.09 -2.43
N GLY A 180 10.94 -2.96 -1.56
CA GLY A 180 11.62 -3.50 -0.39
C GLY A 180 11.37 -2.73 0.90
N SER A 181 10.54 -1.68 0.89
CA SER A 181 10.23 -0.84 2.04
C SER A 181 8.74 -0.57 2.15
N VAL A 182 8.12 -0.92 3.28
CA VAL A 182 6.71 -0.58 3.52
C VAL A 182 6.57 0.88 3.93
N ASN A 183 6.02 1.70 3.03
CA ASN A 183 5.93 3.14 3.14
C ASN A 183 4.71 3.68 2.36
N TYR A 184 4.48 4.99 2.37
CA TYR A 184 3.28 5.57 1.77
C TYR A 184 3.13 5.34 0.26
N LEU A 185 4.23 5.05 -0.46
CA LEU A 185 4.17 4.62 -1.86
C LEU A 185 3.38 3.32 -2.03
N ASP A 186 3.36 2.43 -1.04
CA ASP A 186 2.54 1.21 -1.08
C ASP A 186 1.06 1.52 -1.04
N THR A 187 0.63 2.54 -0.28
CA THR A 187 -0.76 2.97 -0.30
C THR A 187 -1.14 3.60 -1.63
N LEU A 188 -0.24 4.40 -2.21
CA LEU A 188 -0.45 4.97 -3.55
C LEU A 188 -0.46 3.89 -4.65
N ALA A 189 0.31 2.80 -4.50
CA ALA A 189 0.34 1.69 -5.44
C ALA A 189 -0.77 0.65 -5.21
N TRP A 190 -1.44 0.71 -4.06
CA TRP A 190 -2.52 -0.22 -3.71
C TRP A 190 -3.75 0.04 -4.58
N THR A 191 -4.22 -1.00 -5.26
CA THR A 191 -5.47 -1.00 -6.02
C THR A 191 -6.42 -2.04 -5.45
N VAL A 192 -7.71 -1.70 -5.37
CA VAL A 192 -8.74 -2.65 -4.91
C VAL A 192 -8.84 -3.87 -5.84
N LEU A 193 -8.41 -3.74 -7.10
CA LEU A 193 -8.52 -4.77 -8.13
C LEU A 193 -7.57 -5.94 -7.94
N LEU A 194 -6.36 -5.67 -7.43
CA LEU A 194 -5.28 -6.67 -7.38
C LEU A 194 -4.67 -6.81 -5.98
N SER A 195 -4.80 -5.79 -5.15
CA SER A 195 -4.12 -5.69 -3.86
C SER A 195 -5.05 -5.94 -2.67
N ARG A 196 -6.35 -6.22 -2.90
CA ARG A 196 -7.34 -6.47 -1.84
C ARG A 196 -6.89 -7.55 -0.86
N ASP A 197 -6.44 -8.69 -1.36
CA ASP A 197 -5.98 -9.82 -0.53
C ASP A 197 -4.71 -9.51 0.27
N ALA A 198 -3.98 -8.45 -0.10
CA ALA A 198 -2.79 -8.00 0.61
C ALA A 198 -3.12 -7.06 1.79
N TYR A 199 -4.34 -6.50 1.85
CA TYR A 199 -4.75 -5.67 2.98
C TYR A 199 -4.71 -6.47 4.28
N LEU A 200 -4.06 -5.93 5.31
CA LEU A 200 -3.73 -6.68 6.52
C LEU A 200 -4.89 -6.76 7.53
N ARG A 201 -5.97 -6.01 7.34
CA ARG A 201 -7.06 -5.88 8.32
C ARG A 201 -8.40 -6.33 7.73
N ASP A 202 -9.48 -6.12 8.48
CA ASP A 202 -10.82 -6.37 7.96
C ASP A 202 -11.15 -5.39 6.83
N PHE A 203 -11.33 -5.94 5.63
CA PHE A 203 -11.70 -5.17 4.45
C PHE A 203 -13.08 -4.51 4.60
N GLY A 204 -13.93 -4.98 5.52
CA GLY A 204 -15.22 -4.37 5.83
C GLY A 204 -15.14 -2.88 6.17
N ALA A 205 -14.08 -2.44 6.87
CA ALA A 205 -13.86 -1.03 7.17
C ALA A 205 -13.58 -0.19 5.91
N VAL A 206 -12.82 -0.74 4.96
CA VAL A 206 -12.57 -0.10 3.64
C VAL A 206 -13.88 0.01 2.87
N THR A 207 -14.68 -1.05 2.84
CA THR A 207 -16.01 -1.05 2.21
C THR A 207 -16.94 -0.01 2.84
N ALA A 208 -16.94 0.13 4.17
CA ALA A 208 -17.76 1.10 4.89
C ALA A 208 -17.34 2.54 4.57
N LEU A 209 -16.03 2.84 4.55
CA LEU A 209 -15.54 4.15 4.13
C LEU A 209 -15.91 4.47 2.67
N SER A 210 -15.69 3.53 1.74
CA SER A 210 -16.07 3.70 0.33
C SER A 210 -17.57 3.99 0.18
N GLU A 211 -18.42 3.30 0.94
CA GLU A 211 -19.87 3.56 0.92
C GLU A 211 -20.23 4.94 1.48
N GLY A 212 -19.59 5.37 2.56
CA GLY A 212 -19.79 6.72 3.11
C GLY A 212 -19.41 7.80 2.10
N ILE A 213 -18.29 7.63 1.38
CA ILE A 213 -17.87 8.55 0.30
C ILE A 213 -18.90 8.53 -0.83
N ARG A 214 -19.36 7.36 -1.28
CA ARG A 214 -20.40 7.24 -2.31
C ARG A 214 -21.68 7.98 -1.95
N GLN A 215 -22.12 7.87 -0.69
CA GLN A 215 -23.34 8.52 -0.20
C GLN A 215 -23.16 10.03 0.06
N GLY A 216 -21.93 10.56 -0.01
CA GLY A 216 -21.66 11.95 0.31
C GLY A 216 -21.92 12.25 1.79
N GLU A 217 -21.56 11.30 2.65
CA GLU A 217 -21.73 11.43 4.10
C GLU A 217 -21.03 12.67 4.65
N ALA A 218 -21.54 13.16 5.80
CA ALA A 218 -20.99 14.35 6.42
C ALA A 218 -19.50 14.15 6.78
N PRO A 219 -18.66 15.20 6.76
CA PRO A 219 -17.22 15.08 7.04
C PRO A 219 -16.87 14.42 8.38
N ALA A 220 -17.72 14.61 9.41
CA ALA A 220 -17.54 13.95 10.70
C ALA A 220 -17.73 12.42 10.61
N THR A 221 -18.69 11.96 9.80
CA THR A 221 -18.93 10.53 9.55
C THR A 221 -17.78 9.92 8.75
N ILE A 222 -17.33 10.60 7.68
CA ILE A 222 -16.17 10.15 6.88
C ILE A 222 -14.93 9.98 7.77
N ARG A 223 -14.65 10.95 8.66
CA ARG A 223 -13.54 10.85 9.60
C ARG A 223 -13.67 9.64 10.52
N THR A 224 -14.85 9.37 11.07
CA THR A 224 -15.07 8.18 11.91
C THR A 224 -14.82 6.89 11.13
N LEU A 225 -15.37 6.77 9.92
CA LEU A 225 -15.17 5.59 9.06
C LEU A 225 -13.68 5.41 8.67
N ALA A 226 -12.98 6.51 8.40
CA ALA A 226 -11.55 6.51 8.15
C ALA A 226 -10.74 6.08 9.39
N GLU A 227 -11.16 6.47 10.60
CA GLU A 227 -10.54 6.00 11.84
C GLU A 227 -10.74 4.49 12.02
N GLU A 228 -11.89 3.94 11.67
CA GLU A 228 -12.22 2.51 11.80
C GLU A 228 -11.26 1.60 11.01
N ILE A 229 -10.73 2.07 9.88
CA ILE A 229 -9.67 1.36 9.11
C ILE A 229 -8.44 1.05 9.98
N PHE A 230 -8.18 1.85 11.02
CA PHE A 230 -7.05 1.68 11.92
C PHE A 230 -7.42 1.04 13.27
N THR A 231 -8.71 0.84 13.58
CA THR A 231 -9.15 0.38 14.92
C THR A 231 -9.11 -1.13 15.11
N ASP A 232 -9.39 -1.91 14.07
CA ASP A 232 -9.32 -3.37 14.18
C ASP A 232 -7.89 -3.81 14.43
N PRO A 233 -7.61 -4.71 15.39
CA PRO A 233 -6.24 -5.12 15.66
C PRO A 233 -5.62 -5.65 14.38
N ALA A 234 -4.42 -5.15 14.06
CA ALA A 234 -3.59 -5.76 13.03
C ALA A 234 -3.45 -7.27 13.31
N PRO A 235 -3.12 -8.10 12.31
CA PRO A 235 -2.96 -9.54 12.51
C PRO A 235 -2.11 -9.81 13.75
N ASP A 236 -2.56 -10.75 14.60
CA ASP A 236 -1.77 -11.16 15.77
C ASP A 236 -0.36 -11.54 15.28
N ALA A 237 0.63 -10.71 15.65
CA ALA A 237 1.98 -10.84 15.14
C ALA A 237 2.59 -12.21 15.47
N LEU A 238 2.21 -12.82 16.60
CA LEU A 238 2.67 -14.16 16.95
C LEU A 238 2.00 -15.23 16.08
N ALA A 239 0.71 -15.06 15.75
CA ALA A 239 0.01 -15.94 14.82
C ALA A 239 0.58 -15.81 13.38
N PHE A 240 0.87 -14.59 12.94
CA PHE A 240 1.53 -14.31 11.67
C PHE A 240 2.94 -14.92 11.65
N PHE A 241 3.72 -14.72 12.71
CA PHE A 241 5.04 -15.33 12.87
C PHE A 241 4.96 -16.85 12.77
N SER A 242 4.04 -17.47 13.51
CA SER A 242 3.91 -18.93 13.55
C SER A 242 3.54 -19.52 12.20
N SER A 243 2.69 -18.84 11.43
CA SER A 243 2.16 -19.35 10.16
C SER A 243 3.04 -19.03 8.94
N LYS A 244 3.63 -17.84 8.87
CA LYS A 244 4.35 -17.34 7.68
C LYS A 244 5.86 -17.27 7.85
N ILE A 245 6.34 -17.04 9.07
CA ILE A 245 7.76 -16.71 9.31
C ILE A 245 8.54 -17.90 9.85
N SER A 246 8.02 -18.56 10.88
CA SER A 246 8.73 -19.56 11.66
C SER A 246 9.28 -20.68 10.79
N GLY A 247 8.40 -21.43 10.11
CA GLY A 247 8.81 -22.53 9.22
C GLY A 247 9.51 -22.03 7.95
N PRO A 248 8.83 -21.23 7.10
CA PRO A 248 9.32 -20.86 5.77
C PRO A 248 10.60 -20.02 5.76
N ILE A 249 10.84 -19.22 6.80
CA ILE A 249 11.95 -18.25 6.84
C ILE A 249 12.93 -18.62 7.95
N VAL A 250 12.49 -18.57 9.20
CA VAL A 250 13.38 -18.65 10.36
C VAL A 250 14.04 -20.02 10.46
N GLN A 251 13.26 -21.10 10.46
CA GLN A 251 13.77 -22.47 10.58
C GLN A 251 14.50 -22.90 9.31
N ALA A 252 14.01 -22.50 8.13
CA ALA A 252 14.61 -22.90 6.86
C ALA A 252 15.93 -22.21 6.53
N ARG A 253 16.14 -20.96 6.99
CA ARG A 253 17.24 -20.11 6.51
C ARG A 253 18.04 -19.44 7.62
N CYS A 254 17.39 -18.94 8.66
CA CYS A 254 18.03 -18.09 9.66
C CYS A 254 18.71 -18.89 10.77
N VAL A 255 18.03 -19.91 11.30
CA VAL A 255 18.48 -20.69 12.46
C VAL A 255 19.83 -21.36 12.22
N THR A 256 20.12 -21.81 10.99
CA THR A 256 21.39 -22.47 10.64
C THR A 256 22.65 -21.67 11.01
N CYS A 257 22.54 -20.34 11.08
CA CYS A 257 23.66 -19.48 11.49
C CYS A 257 23.41 -18.77 12.83
N HIS A 258 22.15 -18.53 13.17
CA HIS A 258 21.72 -17.74 14.31
C HIS A 258 21.37 -18.56 15.56
N ASP A 259 21.59 -19.87 15.55
CA ASP A 259 21.41 -20.70 16.75
C ASP A 259 22.44 -20.39 17.86
N ALA A 260 22.12 -20.83 19.07
CA ALA A 260 23.03 -20.66 20.21
C ALA A 260 24.36 -21.39 19.96
N GLY A 261 25.46 -20.63 19.89
CA GLY A 261 26.79 -21.16 19.53
C GLY A 261 27.07 -21.19 18.02
N GLY A 262 26.13 -20.74 17.19
CA GLY A 262 26.30 -20.63 15.74
C GLY A 262 27.34 -19.59 15.32
N ILE A 263 27.62 -19.56 14.01
CA ILE A 263 28.61 -18.65 13.45
C ILE A 263 28.20 -17.17 13.57
N ALA A 264 26.90 -16.87 13.51
CA ALA A 264 26.46 -15.47 13.58
C ALA A 264 26.67 -14.88 14.99
N PRO A 265 26.22 -15.51 16.09
CA PRO A 265 26.55 -15.02 17.44
C PRO A 265 28.06 -14.99 17.71
N SER A 266 28.81 -15.99 17.25
CA SER A 266 30.29 -16.03 17.36
C SER A 266 30.98 -14.86 16.63
N SER A 267 30.31 -14.29 15.63
CA SER A 267 30.76 -13.13 14.87
C SER A 267 30.15 -11.81 15.38
N GLY A 268 29.49 -11.83 16.55
CA GLY A 268 28.91 -10.64 17.19
C GLY A 268 27.46 -10.32 16.80
N ALA A 269 26.75 -11.22 16.11
CA ALA A 269 25.33 -11.01 15.83
C ALA A 269 24.48 -11.08 17.11
N ARG A 270 23.58 -10.11 17.27
CA ARG A 270 22.72 -9.94 18.46
C ARG A 270 21.45 -10.79 18.45
N LEU A 271 21.04 -11.26 17.28
CA LEU A 271 19.86 -12.10 17.08
C LEU A 271 20.27 -13.57 17.27
N ILE A 272 19.70 -14.20 18.30
CA ILE A 272 19.91 -15.62 18.61
C ILE A 272 18.54 -16.31 18.53
N LEU A 273 18.46 -17.38 17.75
CA LEU A 273 17.24 -18.10 17.42
C LEU A 273 17.29 -19.54 17.93
N ALA A 274 16.13 -20.10 18.23
CA ALA A 274 15.93 -21.48 18.64
C ALA A 274 15.45 -22.33 17.44
N GLY A 275 16.03 -23.53 17.31
CA GLY A 275 15.57 -24.55 16.37
C GLY A 275 14.27 -25.22 16.78
N ASN A 276 13.58 -25.86 15.84
CA ASN A 276 12.29 -26.51 16.04
C ASN A 276 12.31 -27.70 17.02
N ASN A 277 13.50 -28.16 17.41
CA ASN A 277 13.72 -29.14 18.47
C ASN A 277 13.63 -28.54 19.89
N THR A 278 13.54 -27.21 20.01
CA THR A 278 13.40 -26.50 21.28
C THR A 278 11.92 -26.30 21.60
N ASN A 279 11.49 -26.63 22.82
CA ASN A 279 10.12 -26.34 23.24
C ASN A 279 9.84 -24.84 23.16
N ASN A 280 8.67 -24.47 22.64
CA ASN A 280 8.25 -23.08 22.45
C ASN A 280 9.18 -22.24 21.56
N PHE A 281 9.94 -22.87 20.65
CA PHE A 281 10.87 -22.16 19.76
C PHE A 281 10.24 -20.99 18.99
N MET A 282 8.94 -21.07 18.66
CA MET A 282 8.24 -20.00 17.95
C MET A 282 8.13 -18.74 18.81
N ALA A 283 7.66 -18.87 20.05
CA ALA A 283 7.57 -17.75 20.98
C ALA A 283 8.96 -17.20 21.36
N ILE A 284 9.96 -18.07 21.50
CA ILE A 284 11.35 -17.66 21.74
C ILE A 284 11.88 -16.81 20.58
N ASN A 285 11.63 -17.25 19.35
CA ASN A 285 12.11 -16.53 18.17
C ASN A 285 11.36 -15.21 17.95
N ASP A 286 10.04 -15.17 18.19
CA ASP A 286 9.28 -13.92 18.17
C ASP A 286 9.86 -12.90 19.16
N GLN A 287 10.07 -13.33 20.40
CA GLN A 287 10.67 -12.49 21.44
C GLN A 287 12.10 -12.07 21.09
N ALA A 288 12.86 -12.88 20.35
CA ALA A 288 14.21 -12.54 19.92
C ALA A 288 14.23 -11.39 18.90
N PHE A 289 13.23 -11.32 18.00
CA PHE A 289 13.08 -10.17 17.08
C PHE A 289 12.64 -8.91 17.82
N ARG A 290 11.64 -9.01 18.71
CA ARG A 290 11.22 -7.88 19.57
C ARG A 290 12.39 -7.32 20.38
N GLY A 291 13.11 -8.21 21.07
CA GLY A 291 14.29 -7.83 21.83
C GLY A 291 15.46 -7.34 20.97
N LEU A 292 15.51 -7.66 19.67
CA LEU A 292 16.45 -7.00 18.76
C LEU A 292 16.03 -5.55 18.51
N GLY A 293 14.74 -5.30 18.24
CA GLY A 293 14.16 -3.96 18.07
C GLY A 293 14.46 -3.05 19.26
N ASP A 294 14.22 -3.54 20.48
CA ASP A 294 14.52 -2.81 21.72
C ASP A 294 16.00 -2.38 21.86
N ARG A 295 16.92 -3.04 21.15
CA ARG A 295 18.36 -2.79 21.16
C ARG A 295 18.85 -2.01 19.95
N LEU A 296 17.99 -1.69 18.99
CA LEU A 296 18.33 -0.80 17.89
C LEU A 296 18.29 0.65 18.38
N SER A 297 19.05 1.54 17.71
CA SER A 297 18.94 2.97 17.99
C SER A 297 17.56 3.47 17.55
N SER A 298 17.04 4.51 18.20
CA SER A 298 15.76 5.14 17.82
C SER A 298 15.71 5.70 16.40
N SER A 299 16.84 5.80 15.71
CA SER A 299 16.94 6.20 14.30
C SER A 299 16.97 5.01 13.33
N GLN A 300 16.70 3.78 13.80
CA GLN A 300 16.84 2.57 13.01
C GLN A 300 15.64 1.66 13.22
N ASP A 301 14.79 1.60 12.20
CA ASP A 301 13.62 0.75 12.18
C ASP A 301 14.02 -0.74 12.17
N LEU A 302 13.29 -1.54 12.96
CA LEU A 302 13.54 -2.99 13.09
C LEU A 302 13.37 -3.68 11.74
N SER A 303 12.30 -3.32 11.02
CA SER A 303 11.98 -3.88 9.71
C SER A 303 13.12 -3.65 8.72
N ASP A 304 13.48 -2.39 8.47
CA ASP A 304 14.55 -1.99 7.55
C ASP A 304 15.91 -2.62 7.90
N TYR A 305 16.23 -2.71 9.20
CA TYR A 305 17.50 -3.32 9.61
C TYR A 305 17.55 -4.81 9.30
N VAL A 306 16.51 -5.55 9.68
CA VAL A 306 16.50 -7.01 9.54
C VAL A 306 16.34 -7.42 8.09
N THR A 307 15.43 -6.78 7.34
CA THR A 307 15.22 -7.07 5.91
C THR A 307 16.41 -6.61 5.10
N GLY A 308 16.97 -5.43 5.39
CA GLY A 308 18.19 -4.92 4.75
C GLY A 308 19.39 -5.85 4.99
N LYS A 309 19.53 -6.41 6.20
CA LYS A 309 20.52 -7.49 6.44
C LYS A 309 20.18 -8.73 5.61
N ALA A 310 18.96 -9.24 5.70
CA ALA A 310 18.57 -10.48 5.04
C ALA A 310 18.68 -10.42 3.50
N SER A 311 18.46 -9.25 2.89
CA SER A 311 18.64 -9.00 1.46
C SER A 311 20.07 -8.71 1.05
N ASN A 312 20.96 -8.47 2.02
CA ASN A 312 22.34 -8.01 1.86
C ASN A 312 22.46 -6.58 1.29
N GLN A 313 21.40 -5.76 1.38
CA GLN A 313 21.49 -4.30 1.22
C GLN A 313 22.32 -3.68 2.36
N ILE A 314 22.23 -4.26 3.55
CA ILE A 314 23.14 -4.08 4.67
C ILE A 314 23.98 -5.36 4.78
N ARG A 315 25.32 -5.24 4.79
CA ARG A 315 26.23 -6.39 4.81
C ARG A 315 25.87 -7.39 5.93
N HIS A 316 25.45 -8.61 5.56
CA HIS A 316 25.06 -9.68 6.50
C HIS A 316 26.23 -10.61 6.86
N GLY A 317 27.23 -10.74 5.98
CA GLY A 317 28.34 -11.70 6.13
C GLY A 317 28.04 -13.11 5.63
N GLY A 318 26.77 -13.54 5.65
CA GLY A 318 26.30 -14.80 5.06
C GLY A 318 25.84 -14.69 3.60
N GLY A 319 25.91 -13.49 3.01
CA GLY A 319 25.28 -13.19 1.72
C GLY A 319 23.76 -13.02 1.84
N THR A 320 23.09 -12.92 0.69
CA THR A 320 21.64 -12.78 0.60
C THR A 320 20.93 -14.04 1.11
N ARG A 321 19.98 -13.85 2.03
CA ARG A 321 19.12 -14.89 2.62
C ARG A 321 17.69 -14.81 2.12
N LEU A 322 17.19 -13.59 1.91
CA LEU A 322 15.89 -13.28 1.33
C LEU A 322 16.08 -12.36 0.13
N ALA A 323 15.55 -12.74 -1.04
CA ALA A 323 15.66 -11.90 -2.21
C ALA A 323 14.63 -10.75 -2.11
N PRO A 324 15.01 -9.48 -2.38
CA PRO A 324 14.03 -8.40 -2.52
C PRO A 324 12.91 -8.79 -3.49
N GLY A 325 11.67 -8.40 -3.19
CA GLY A 325 10.48 -8.78 -3.97
C GLY A 325 10.03 -10.24 -3.86
N SER A 326 10.69 -11.10 -3.08
CA SER A 326 10.18 -12.45 -2.83
C SER A 326 9.04 -12.44 -1.80
N GLN A 327 8.16 -13.44 -1.84
CA GLN A 327 7.09 -13.56 -0.85
C GLN A 327 7.65 -13.66 0.57
N GLU A 328 8.75 -14.39 0.77
CA GLU A 328 9.40 -14.47 2.09
C GLU A 328 9.98 -13.12 2.55
N PHE A 329 10.51 -12.31 1.64
CA PHE A 329 10.95 -10.97 1.99
C PHE A 329 9.78 -10.09 2.43
N ARG A 330 8.66 -10.12 1.68
CA ARG A 330 7.44 -9.38 2.05
C ARG A 330 6.85 -9.87 3.37
N ASP A 331 6.68 -11.17 3.55
CA ASP A 331 6.17 -11.76 4.79
C ASP A 331 7.05 -11.33 5.98
N MET A 332 8.38 -11.38 5.82
CA MET A 332 9.31 -10.94 6.86
C MET A 332 9.15 -9.46 7.20
N THR A 333 9.06 -8.61 6.19
CA THR A 333 8.88 -7.15 6.34
C THR A 333 7.56 -6.85 7.05
N THR A 334 6.46 -7.50 6.63
CA THR A 334 5.15 -7.39 7.27
C THR A 334 5.22 -7.78 8.74
N TYR A 335 5.80 -8.95 9.05
CA TYR A 335 5.94 -9.39 10.44
C TYR A 335 6.72 -8.39 11.29
N LEU A 336 7.85 -7.89 10.79
CA LEU A 336 8.69 -6.96 11.54
C LEU A 336 7.95 -5.64 11.81
N ASN A 337 7.18 -5.14 10.85
CA ASN A 337 6.32 -3.97 11.02
C ASN A 337 5.20 -4.19 12.06
N LEU A 338 4.70 -5.43 12.21
CA LEU A 338 3.66 -5.74 13.20
C LEU A 338 4.17 -5.78 14.65
N ILE A 339 5.49 -5.83 14.85
CA ILE A 339 6.11 -5.93 16.18
C ILE A 339 6.95 -4.73 16.57
N GLU A 340 6.96 -3.71 15.71
CA GLU A 340 7.61 -2.41 15.89
C GLU A 340 6.62 -1.37 16.43
#